data_AF-Q760G3-F1
#
_entry.id   AF-Q760G3-F1
#
_cell.length_a   1.000
_cell.length_b   1.000
_cell.length_c   1.000
_cell.angle_alpha   90.00
_cell.angle_beta   90.00
_cell.angle_gamma   90.00
#
_symmetry.space_group_name_H-M   'P 1'
#
loop_
_entity.id
_entity.type
_entity.pdbx_description
1 polymer ?
#
loop_
_entity_poly.entity_id
_entity_poly.type
_entity_poly.pdbx_seq_one_letter_code
_entity_poly.pdbx_strand_id
1 'polypeptide(L)'
;RLPADQKVTWRKDSALNDRGQNGEDLTGGYYDAGDFVKFGFPMAYTTTVLSWGLVDYEGAFSSAGCLDDGRKAVKWATDYFLKAHTAPNEFYGQVGQGDLDHSYWGRPEDMTMARPAYKIDTSNPGSDLAGETAAALAAASIVFKNVDPNYSNNLLTHAKQLFDFANNYRGKYSDSITDARNFYASGDYRDELVWGAAWLYRATNDNNYLNIVESLYNEFGIQYWGGAFNWDNKASGIQVLLAKFSTKQEYKDSIRGYVDYLINNQQKTPMGLLYIDMWGPLRHTANAAFIMLQAAGLGLNPTQYCQFAKTQIDYILGDAGRSFVCGFGNNPPTHPHHRSSSCPLDGTQRVLGLSCRFVCISVG
;
A
#
# COMPACT_ATOMS: atom_id res chain seq x y z
N ARG A 1 8.36 -14.06 13.12
CA ARG A 1 9.61 -13.72 13.85
C ARG A 1 10.31 -12.60 13.09
N LEU A 2 10.96 -11.69 13.80
CA LEU A 2 11.81 -10.63 13.27
C LEU A 2 13.18 -11.19 12.88
N PRO A 3 13.83 -10.62 11.86
CA PRO A 3 15.15 -11.09 11.43
C PRO A 3 16.24 -10.60 12.39
N ALA A 4 17.38 -11.29 12.41
CA ALA A 4 18.48 -10.97 13.32
C ALA A 4 19.13 -9.59 13.05
N ASP A 5 18.99 -9.07 11.83
CA ASP A 5 19.49 -7.76 11.39
C ASP A 5 18.47 -6.61 11.57
N GLN A 6 17.41 -6.82 12.37
CA GLN A 6 16.39 -5.83 12.68
C GLN A 6 17.00 -4.54 13.28
N LYS A 7 16.79 -3.40 12.61
CA LYS A 7 17.28 -2.08 13.08
C LYS A 7 16.40 -1.47 14.19
N VAL A 8 15.10 -1.71 14.15
CA VAL A 8 14.13 -1.23 15.16
C VAL A 8 14.03 -2.28 16.28
N THR A 9 15.03 -2.32 17.17
CA THR A 9 15.28 -3.43 18.11
C THR A 9 14.38 -3.48 19.35
N TRP A 10 13.61 -2.42 19.61
CA TRP A 10 12.59 -2.44 20.67
C TRP A 10 11.37 -3.29 20.28
N ARG A 11 11.13 -3.51 18.99
CA ARG A 11 10.16 -4.51 18.52
C ARG A 11 10.67 -5.92 18.79
N LYS A 12 9.76 -6.82 19.12
CA LYS A 12 10.03 -8.24 19.40
C LYS A 12 9.19 -9.15 18.50
N ASP A 13 9.51 -10.44 18.55
CA ASP A 13 8.71 -11.49 17.94
C ASP A 13 7.29 -11.47 18.50
N SER A 14 6.29 -11.35 17.62
CA SER A 14 4.88 -11.25 18.00
C SER A 14 3.99 -12.02 17.03
N ALA A 15 2.73 -12.28 17.44
CA ALA A 15 1.72 -12.95 16.63
C ALA A 15 2.21 -14.26 15.98
N LEU A 16 3.02 -15.04 16.74
CA LEU A 16 3.66 -16.25 16.24
C LEU A 16 2.69 -17.43 16.03
N ASN A 17 1.43 -17.26 16.42
CA ASN A 17 0.36 -18.24 16.29
C ASN A 17 -0.66 -17.86 15.20
N ASP A 18 -0.39 -16.81 14.41
CA ASP A 18 -1.24 -16.43 13.28
C ASP A 18 -1.30 -17.59 12.28
N ARG A 19 -2.51 -18.11 12.06
CA ARG A 19 -2.74 -19.30 11.23
C ARG A 19 -4.10 -19.28 10.54
N GLY A 20 -4.17 -19.93 9.39
CA GLY A 20 -5.42 -20.13 8.65
C GLY A 20 -6.36 -21.11 9.35
N GLN A 21 -7.56 -21.26 8.77
CA GLN A 21 -8.65 -22.07 9.30
C GLN A 21 -8.29 -23.57 9.36
N ASN A 22 -7.33 -24.03 8.53
CA ASN A 22 -6.83 -25.41 8.55
C ASN A 22 -5.38 -25.51 9.08
N GLY A 23 -4.88 -24.47 9.74
CA GLY A 23 -3.54 -24.46 10.35
C GLY A 23 -2.41 -24.01 9.42
N GLU A 24 -2.73 -23.42 8.27
CA GLU A 24 -1.75 -22.79 7.37
C GLU A 24 -0.98 -21.70 8.12
N ASP A 25 0.35 -21.61 7.93
CA ASP A 25 1.16 -20.57 8.57
C ASP A 25 0.83 -19.19 7.98
N LEU A 26 0.30 -18.29 8.80
CA LEU A 26 0.04 -16.90 8.41
C LEU A 26 0.90 -15.91 9.21
N THR A 27 2.03 -16.34 9.78
CA THR A 27 2.97 -15.44 10.47
C THR A 27 3.74 -14.54 9.49
N GLY A 28 4.07 -13.33 9.93
CA GLY A 28 4.76 -12.30 9.12
C GLY A 28 3.81 -11.16 8.72
N GLY A 29 4.14 -10.45 7.64
CA GLY A 29 3.37 -9.30 7.17
C GLY A 29 3.48 -8.08 8.09
N TYR A 30 2.77 -7.02 7.75
CA TYR A 30 2.74 -5.78 8.52
C TYR A 30 1.49 -5.69 9.39
N TYR A 31 1.62 -5.12 10.58
CA TYR A 31 0.46 -4.54 11.25
C TYR A 31 0.08 -3.25 10.54
N ASP A 32 -1.22 -2.96 10.50
CA ASP A 32 -1.77 -1.94 9.63
C ASP A 32 -1.43 -0.51 10.05
N ALA A 33 -1.76 -0.14 11.29
CA ALA A 33 -1.57 1.21 11.79
C ALA A 33 -0.99 1.20 13.22
N GLY A 34 -1.73 1.75 14.17
CA GLY A 34 -1.40 1.71 15.60
C GLY A 34 -1.85 0.44 16.30
N ASP A 35 -2.52 -0.46 15.59
CA ASP A 35 -3.11 -1.72 16.01
C ASP A 35 -2.25 -2.92 15.62
N PHE A 36 -2.76 -4.13 15.85
CA PHE A 36 -2.09 -5.37 15.49
C PHE A 36 -2.93 -6.25 14.55
N VAL A 37 -3.99 -5.70 13.95
CA VAL A 37 -4.67 -6.35 12.83
C VAL A 37 -3.77 -6.31 11.60
N LYS A 38 -3.85 -7.37 10.80
CA LYS A 38 -3.21 -7.45 9.50
C LYS A 38 -4.28 -7.30 8.43
N PHE A 39 -4.61 -6.05 8.06
CA PHE A 39 -5.55 -5.79 6.98
C PHE A 39 -4.85 -5.94 5.62
N GLY A 40 -5.27 -6.94 4.83
CA GLY A 40 -4.61 -7.32 3.59
C GLY A 40 -4.71 -6.26 2.51
N PHE A 41 -5.85 -5.58 2.39
CA PHE A 41 -6.10 -4.63 1.30
C PHE A 41 -5.14 -3.41 1.35
N PRO A 42 -5.07 -2.62 2.44
CA PRO A 42 -4.09 -1.53 2.56
C PRO A 42 -2.63 -2.01 2.59
N MET A 43 -2.36 -3.22 3.10
CA MET A 43 -1.02 -3.81 3.06
C MET A 43 -0.57 -4.12 1.63
N ALA A 44 -1.47 -4.66 0.80
CA ALA A 44 -1.21 -4.93 -0.61
C ALA A 44 -0.96 -3.62 -1.36
N TYR A 45 -1.82 -2.62 -1.20
CA TYR A 45 -1.63 -1.27 -1.75
C TYR A 45 -0.26 -0.69 -1.40
N THR A 46 0.10 -0.70 -0.11
CA THR A 46 1.40 -0.22 0.37
C THR A 46 2.55 -0.93 -0.33
N THR A 47 2.44 -2.25 -0.50
CA THR A 47 3.46 -3.07 -1.15
C THR A 47 3.58 -2.75 -2.63
N THR A 48 2.45 -2.53 -3.33
CA THR A 48 2.44 -2.10 -4.74
C THR A 48 3.13 -0.75 -4.90
N VAL A 49 2.79 0.24 -4.07
CA VAL A 49 3.37 1.60 -4.18
C VAL A 49 4.86 1.62 -3.84
N LEU A 50 5.30 0.90 -2.80
CA LEU A 50 6.73 0.76 -2.47
C LEU A 50 7.50 0.08 -3.60
N SER A 51 6.93 -0.98 -4.18
CA SER A 51 7.51 -1.68 -5.34
C SER A 51 7.58 -0.75 -6.54
N TRP A 52 6.54 0.04 -6.80
CA TRP A 52 6.52 1.03 -7.89
C TRP A 52 7.63 2.08 -7.71
N GLY A 53 7.80 2.60 -6.51
CA GLY A 53 8.90 3.51 -6.18
C GLY A 53 10.27 2.89 -6.43
N LEU A 54 10.49 1.64 -6.02
CA LEU A 54 11.74 0.91 -6.26
C LEU A 54 11.99 0.64 -7.75
N VAL A 55 10.95 0.34 -8.52
CA VAL A 55 11.08 0.08 -9.97
C VAL A 55 11.43 1.36 -10.73
N ASP A 56 10.75 2.47 -10.45
CA ASP A 56 10.92 3.71 -11.23
C ASP A 56 12.06 4.60 -10.71
N TYR A 57 12.44 4.46 -9.44
CA TYR A 57 13.43 5.30 -8.77
C TYR A 57 14.54 4.51 -8.06
N GLU A 58 14.90 3.31 -8.54
CA GLU A 58 15.96 2.46 -7.96
C GLU A 58 17.27 3.23 -7.69
N GLY A 59 17.64 4.13 -8.61
CA GLY A 59 18.83 4.97 -8.47
C GLY A 59 18.79 5.91 -7.26
N ALA A 60 17.60 6.38 -6.86
CA ALA A 60 17.42 7.20 -5.66
C ALA A 60 17.60 6.36 -4.38
N PHE A 61 17.05 5.15 -4.33
CA PHE A 61 17.27 4.22 -3.23
C PHE A 61 18.75 3.82 -3.10
N SER A 62 19.41 3.58 -4.22
CA SER A 62 20.85 3.29 -4.28
C SER A 62 21.67 4.46 -3.74
N SER A 63 21.37 5.68 -4.19
CA SER A 63 22.06 6.91 -3.77
C SER A 63 21.85 7.21 -2.28
N ALA A 64 20.69 6.86 -1.73
CA ALA A 64 20.39 6.97 -0.30
C ALA A 64 20.97 5.81 0.53
N GLY A 65 21.62 4.81 -0.09
CA GLY A 65 22.18 3.65 0.60
C GLY A 65 21.13 2.73 1.22
N CYS A 66 19.89 2.76 0.74
CA CYS A 66 18.75 2.02 1.31
C CYS A 66 18.09 1.04 0.34
N LEU A 67 18.73 0.71 -0.79
CA LEU A 67 18.16 -0.22 -1.78
C LEU A 67 17.83 -1.60 -1.19
N ASP A 68 18.74 -2.19 -0.41
CA ASP A 68 18.51 -3.50 0.19
C ASP A 68 17.44 -3.45 1.29
N ASP A 69 17.38 -2.37 2.07
CA ASP A 69 16.31 -2.17 3.05
C ASP A 69 14.94 -1.98 2.36
N GLY A 70 14.91 -1.26 1.24
CA GLY A 70 13.71 -1.11 0.41
C GLY A 70 13.23 -2.44 -0.15
N ARG A 71 14.14 -3.26 -0.67
CA ARG A 71 13.83 -4.64 -1.10
C ARG A 71 13.31 -5.47 0.08
N LYS A 72 13.93 -5.42 1.25
CA LYS A 72 13.45 -6.12 2.46
C LYS A 72 12.04 -5.66 2.86
N ALA A 73 11.72 -4.38 2.75
CA ALA A 73 10.38 -3.87 3.06
C ALA A 73 9.31 -4.48 2.14
N VAL A 74 9.56 -4.54 0.83
CA VAL A 74 8.66 -5.22 -0.12
C VAL A 74 8.61 -6.73 0.13
N LYS A 75 9.76 -7.35 0.38
CA LYS A 75 9.84 -8.79 0.62
C LYS A 75 9.04 -9.21 1.86
N TRP A 76 9.05 -8.40 2.91
CA TRP A 76 8.34 -8.68 4.16
C TRP A 76 6.83 -8.88 3.98
N ALA A 77 6.20 -8.04 3.14
CA ALA A 77 4.79 -8.17 2.81
C ALA A 77 4.54 -9.29 1.79
N THR A 78 5.37 -9.40 0.75
CA THR A 78 5.17 -10.41 -0.29
C THR A 78 5.39 -11.84 0.23
N ASP A 79 6.33 -12.07 1.15
CA ASP A 79 6.48 -13.36 1.82
C ASP A 79 5.20 -13.76 2.58
N TYR A 80 4.48 -12.78 3.16
CA TYR A 80 3.20 -13.01 3.81
C TYR A 80 2.08 -13.27 2.81
N PHE A 81 2.01 -12.53 1.69
CA PHE A 81 1.01 -12.78 0.65
C PHE A 81 1.16 -14.17 0.01
N LEU A 82 2.39 -14.64 -0.18
CA LEU A 82 2.66 -16.00 -0.67
C LEU A 82 2.12 -17.07 0.28
N LYS A 83 2.19 -16.84 1.59
CA LYS A 83 1.57 -17.73 2.60
C LYS A 83 0.04 -17.62 2.62
N ALA A 84 -0.48 -16.41 2.46
CA ALA A 84 -1.92 -16.14 2.49
C ALA A 84 -2.65 -16.67 1.25
N HIS A 85 -1.95 -16.85 0.12
CA HIS A 85 -2.47 -17.50 -1.08
C HIS A 85 -2.35 -19.03 -0.97
N THR A 86 -3.32 -19.64 -0.30
CA THR A 86 -3.31 -21.06 0.11
C THR A 86 -3.78 -22.02 -0.98
N ALA A 87 -4.58 -21.54 -1.95
CA ALA A 87 -4.97 -22.27 -3.14
C ALA A 87 -5.25 -21.29 -4.30
N PRO A 88 -5.30 -21.73 -5.58
CA PRO A 88 -5.42 -20.83 -6.72
C PRO A 88 -6.59 -19.83 -6.70
N ASN A 89 -7.68 -20.14 -5.97
CA ASN A 89 -8.84 -19.27 -5.79
C ASN A 89 -9.19 -19.09 -4.30
N GLU A 90 -8.18 -19.08 -3.42
CA GLU A 90 -8.35 -18.88 -1.98
C GLU A 90 -7.24 -17.96 -1.45
N PHE A 91 -7.64 -16.89 -0.75
CA PHE A 91 -6.69 -15.91 -0.22
C PHE A 91 -7.10 -15.36 1.15
N TYR A 92 -6.21 -15.47 2.13
CA TYR A 92 -6.41 -14.88 3.47
C TYR A 92 -6.17 -13.37 3.46
N GLY A 93 -7.27 -12.62 3.61
CA GLY A 93 -7.26 -11.16 3.57
C GLY A 93 -7.06 -10.49 4.91
N GLN A 94 -7.22 -11.20 6.02
CA GLN A 94 -7.13 -10.59 7.34
C GLN A 94 -6.72 -11.59 8.43
N VAL A 95 -5.88 -11.15 9.36
CA VAL A 95 -5.60 -11.87 10.62
C VAL A 95 -5.71 -10.92 11.81
N GLY A 96 -6.49 -11.35 12.82
CA GLY A 96 -6.97 -10.48 13.90
C GLY A 96 -8.37 -9.94 13.57
N GLN A 97 -9.23 -9.83 14.58
CA GLN A 97 -10.53 -9.17 14.46
C GLN A 97 -10.39 -7.75 15.00
N GLY A 98 -10.95 -6.76 14.30
CA GLY A 98 -10.88 -5.34 14.65
C GLY A 98 -11.23 -5.05 16.10
N ASP A 99 -12.43 -5.42 16.55
CA ASP A 99 -12.89 -5.10 17.91
C ASP A 99 -12.01 -5.73 19.01
N LEU A 100 -11.71 -7.03 18.89
CA LEU A 100 -10.86 -7.73 19.86
C LEU A 100 -9.45 -7.14 19.93
N ASP A 101 -8.84 -6.86 18.77
CA ASP A 101 -7.51 -6.25 18.69
C ASP A 101 -7.54 -4.82 19.26
N HIS A 102 -8.56 -4.05 18.89
CA HIS A 102 -8.64 -2.64 19.25
C HIS A 102 -8.98 -2.42 20.72
N SER A 103 -9.64 -3.38 21.36
CA SER A 103 -9.90 -3.40 22.81
C SER A 103 -8.64 -3.59 23.66
N TYR A 104 -7.52 -4.01 23.05
CA TYR A 104 -6.24 -4.19 23.71
C TYR A 104 -5.32 -2.98 23.48
N TRP A 105 -4.59 -2.56 24.51
CA TRP A 105 -3.52 -1.57 24.38
C TRP A 105 -2.25 -2.07 25.09
N GLY A 106 -1.24 -2.44 24.32
CA GLY A 106 0.02 -2.95 24.85
C GLY A 106 1.00 -3.37 23.76
N ARG A 107 1.96 -4.23 24.13
CA ARG A 107 2.97 -4.75 23.20
C ARG A 107 2.40 -5.90 22.37
N PRO A 108 2.75 -6.03 21.08
CA PRO A 108 2.20 -7.10 20.25
C PRO A 108 2.61 -8.50 20.70
N GLU A 109 3.78 -8.65 21.34
CA GLU A 109 4.24 -9.92 21.93
C GLU A 109 3.45 -10.36 23.17
N ASP A 110 2.70 -9.45 23.78
CA ASP A 110 1.88 -9.70 24.98
C ASP A 110 0.39 -9.93 24.65
N MET A 111 0.03 -10.01 23.35
CA MET A 111 -1.33 -10.32 22.93
C MET A 111 -1.76 -11.73 23.35
N THR A 112 -2.90 -11.83 24.03
CA THR A 112 -3.49 -13.11 24.48
C THR A 112 -4.87 -13.39 23.89
N MET A 113 -5.49 -12.43 23.21
CA MET A 113 -6.80 -12.60 22.57
C MET A 113 -6.69 -13.53 21.36
N ALA A 114 -7.83 -14.09 20.94
CA ALA A 114 -7.90 -14.82 19.69
C ALA A 114 -7.63 -13.88 18.50
N ARG A 115 -6.86 -14.37 17.52
CA ARG A 115 -6.54 -13.65 16.27
C ARG A 115 -7.09 -14.46 15.08
N PRO A 116 -8.41 -14.40 14.83
CA PRO A 116 -9.02 -15.18 13.75
C PRO A 116 -8.47 -14.78 12.38
N ALA A 117 -8.44 -15.74 11.46
CA ALA A 117 -8.04 -15.53 10.07
C ALA A 117 -9.26 -15.60 9.14
N TYR A 118 -9.39 -14.60 8.28
CA TYR A 118 -10.49 -14.46 7.34
C TYR A 118 -9.97 -14.53 5.91
N LYS A 119 -10.72 -15.20 5.04
CA LYS A 119 -10.33 -15.44 3.65
C LYS A 119 -11.46 -15.09 2.70
N ILE A 120 -11.07 -14.83 1.47
CA ILE A 120 -11.93 -14.82 0.29
C ILE A 120 -11.72 -16.12 -0.49
N ASP A 121 -12.77 -16.59 -1.14
CA ASP A 121 -12.79 -17.79 -1.95
C ASP A 121 -13.82 -17.66 -3.09
N THR A 122 -14.06 -18.73 -3.84
CA THR A 122 -15.01 -18.72 -4.97
C THR A 122 -16.46 -18.44 -4.56
N SER A 123 -16.83 -18.71 -3.29
CA SER A 123 -18.17 -18.46 -2.76
C SER A 123 -18.28 -17.10 -2.06
N ASN A 124 -17.15 -16.58 -1.58
CA ASN A 124 -17.02 -15.31 -0.89
C ASN A 124 -15.92 -14.48 -1.59
N PRO A 125 -16.20 -13.91 -2.78
CA PRO A 125 -15.19 -13.25 -3.61
C PRO A 125 -14.63 -11.95 -3.01
N GLY A 126 -13.51 -11.50 -3.55
CA GLY A 126 -12.89 -10.21 -3.22
C GLY A 126 -11.92 -9.76 -4.31
N SER A 127 -12.46 -9.25 -5.41
CA SER A 127 -11.73 -8.81 -6.60
C SER A 127 -10.75 -7.67 -6.31
N ASP A 128 -11.13 -6.77 -5.41
CA ASP A 128 -10.34 -5.66 -4.92
C ASP A 128 -9.08 -6.15 -4.20
N LEU A 129 -9.26 -6.95 -3.14
CA LEU A 129 -8.18 -7.50 -2.33
C LEU A 129 -7.25 -8.41 -3.16
N ALA A 130 -7.83 -9.32 -3.94
CA ALA A 130 -7.04 -10.23 -4.78
C ALA A 130 -6.36 -9.47 -5.93
N GLY A 131 -7.02 -8.46 -6.50
CA GLY A 131 -6.49 -7.61 -7.57
C GLY A 131 -5.32 -6.75 -7.11
N GLU A 132 -5.43 -6.05 -5.97
CA GLU A 132 -4.33 -5.26 -5.41
C GLU A 132 -3.18 -6.16 -4.94
N THR A 133 -3.46 -7.35 -4.40
CA THR A 133 -2.38 -8.31 -4.05
C THR A 133 -1.69 -8.84 -5.30
N ALA A 134 -2.42 -9.10 -6.39
CA ALA A 134 -1.83 -9.45 -7.67
C ALA A 134 -0.96 -8.31 -8.21
N ALA A 135 -1.41 -7.05 -8.12
CA ALA A 135 -0.62 -5.87 -8.46
C ALA A 135 0.68 -5.79 -7.64
N ALA A 136 0.59 -5.99 -6.32
CA ALA A 136 1.74 -5.97 -5.41
C ALA A 136 2.78 -7.03 -5.78
N LEU A 137 2.35 -8.27 -6.01
CA LEU A 137 3.22 -9.39 -6.37
C LEU A 137 3.83 -9.20 -7.77
N ALA A 138 3.06 -8.70 -8.74
CA ALA A 138 3.54 -8.39 -10.07
C ALA A 138 4.58 -7.26 -10.04
N ALA A 139 4.31 -6.16 -9.33
CA ALA A 139 5.26 -5.05 -9.15
C ALA A 139 6.55 -5.52 -8.45
N ALA A 140 6.42 -6.29 -7.37
CA ALA A 140 7.56 -6.86 -6.65
C ALA A 140 8.37 -7.83 -7.53
N SER A 141 7.73 -8.61 -8.41
CA SER A 141 8.47 -9.48 -9.33
C SER A 141 9.45 -8.69 -10.21
N ILE A 142 9.13 -7.44 -10.58
CA ILE A 142 10.03 -6.56 -11.32
C ILE A 142 11.21 -6.12 -10.43
N VAL A 143 10.94 -5.72 -9.18
CA VAL A 143 11.97 -5.35 -8.19
C VAL A 143 13.02 -6.45 -8.02
N PHE A 144 12.57 -7.71 -7.94
CA PHE A 144 13.43 -8.85 -7.67
C PHE A 144 14.00 -9.52 -8.93
N LYS A 145 13.57 -9.12 -10.13
CA LYS A 145 13.86 -9.81 -11.40
C LYS A 145 15.33 -10.17 -11.60
N ASN A 146 16.25 -9.27 -11.24
CA ASN A 146 17.68 -9.45 -11.43
C ASN A 146 18.41 -9.96 -10.18
N VAL A 147 17.96 -9.56 -8.99
CA VAL A 147 18.66 -9.88 -7.72
C VAL A 147 18.25 -11.25 -7.16
N ASP A 148 17.01 -11.69 -7.43
CA ASP A 148 16.51 -13.02 -7.08
C ASP A 148 15.46 -13.48 -8.11
N PRO A 149 15.92 -14.02 -9.27
CA PRO A 149 15.02 -14.46 -10.33
C PRO A 149 14.06 -15.59 -9.92
N ASN A 150 14.46 -16.45 -8.98
CA ASN A 150 13.61 -17.54 -8.50
C ASN A 150 12.45 -16.98 -7.67
N TYR A 151 12.74 -16.05 -6.76
CA TYR A 151 11.70 -15.36 -6.01
C TYR A 151 10.80 -14.54 -6.93
N SER A 152 11.37 -13.80 -7.89
CA SER A 152 10.63 -13.06 -8.91
C SER A 152 9.64 -13.94 -9.69
N ASN A 153 10.07 -15.12 -10.15
CA ASN A 153 9.20 -16.07 -10.85
C ASN A 153 8.08 -16.61 -9.93
N ASN A 154 8.39 -16.91 -8.67
CA ASN A 154 7.39 -17.37 -7.71
C ASN A 154 6.31 -16.29 -7.44
N LEU A 155 6.74 -15.03 -7.23
CA LEU A 155 5.84 -13.89 -7.08
C LEU A 155 4.91 -13.76 -8.30
N LEU A 156 5.47 -13.86 -9.50
CA LEU A 156 4.71 -13.72 -10.73
C LEU A 156 3.68 -14.85 -10.92
N THR A 157 4.01 -16.09 -10.55
CA THR A 157 3.04 -17.21 -10.58
C THR A 157 1.84 -16.92 -9.67
N HIS A 158 2.07 -16.51 -8.43
CA HIS A 158 0.99 -16.15 -7.49
C HIS A 158 0.20 -14.92 -7.98
N ALA A 159 0.87 -13.91 -8.55
CA ALA A 159 0.22 -12.72 -9.09
C ALA A 159 -0.78 -13.08 -10.19
N LYS A 160 -0.40 -13.97 -11.12
CA LYS A 160 -1.27 -14.41 -12.22
C LYS A 160 -2.50 -15.16 -11.69
N GLN A 161 -2.29 -16.10 -10.76
CA GLN A 161 -3.38 -16.87 -10.15
C GLN A 161 -4.35 -15.99 -9.37
N LEU A 162 -3.86 -15.07 -8.53
CA LEU A 162 -4.72 -14.15 -7.78
C LEU A 162 -5.48 -13.19 -8.69
N PHE A 163 -4.87 -12.75 -9.79
CA PHE A 163 -5.58 -11.94 -10.78
C PHE A 163 -6.68 -12.73 -11.49
N ASP A 164 -6.40 -13.97 -11.90
CA ASP A 164 -7.41 -14.84 -12.50
C ASP A 164 -8.56 -15.09 -11.53
N PHE A 165 -8.26 -15.33 -10.24
CA PHE A 165 -9.27 -15.44 -9.18
C PHE A 165 -10.11 -14.16 -9.07
N ALA A 166 -9.46 -12.99 -8.93
CA ALA A 166 -10.11 -11.70 -8.82
C ALA A 166 -11.04 -11.41 -10.00
N ASN A 167 -10.58 -11.73 -11.22
CA ASN A 167 -11.27 -11.43 -12.45
C ASN A 167 -12.42 -12.42 -12.75
N ASN A 168 -12.31 -13.68 -12.34
CA ASN A 168 -13.35 -14.69 -12.59
C ASN A 168 -14.43 -14.73 -11.50
N TYR A 169 -14.11 -14.33 -10.27
CA TYR A 169 -15.05 -14.32 -9.14
C TYR A 169 -15.21 -12.90 -8.62
N ARG A 170 -16.19 -12.18 -9.20
CA ARG A 170 -16.36 -10.74 -8.99
C ARG A 170 -17.09 -10.43 -7.69
N GLY A 171 -16.51 -9.56 -6.87
CA GLY A 171 -17.15 -9.04 -5.66
C GLY A 171 -16.21 -8.20 -4.81
N LYS A 172 -16.77 -7.46 -3.85
CA LYS A 172 -15.97 -6.68 -2.89
C LYS A 172 -15.53 -7.57 -1.74
N TYR A 173 -14.25 -7.52 -1.37
CA TYR A 173 -13.76 -8.38 -0.28
C TYR A 173 -14.42 -8.06 1.05
N SER A 174 -14.80 -6.80 1.30
CA SER A 174 -15.44 -6.37 2.55
C SER A 174 -16.89 -6.83 2.69
N ASP A 175 -17.46 -7.44 1.64
CA ASP A 175 -18.74 -8.17 1.71
C ASP A 175 -18.55 -9.62 2.13
N SER A 176 -17.35 -10.16 1.93
CA SER A 176 -16.94 -11.52 2.29
C SER A 176 -16.26 -11.56 3.67
N ILE A 177 -15.28 -10.70 3.88
CA ILE A 177 -14.59 -10.44 5.15
C ILE A 177 -15.27 -9.23 5.79
N THR A 178 -16.44 -9.47 6.40
CA THR A 178 -17.32 -8.40 6.89
C THR A 178 -16.75 -7.62 8.07
N ASP A 179 -15.79 -8.19 8.80
CA ASP A 179 -15.07 -7.48 9.86
C ASP A 179 -14.36 -6.24 9.30
N ALA A 180 -13.73 -6.37 8.12
CA ALA A 180 -13.01 -5.28 7.48
C ALA A 180 -13.91 -4.12 7.03
N ARG A 181 -15.24 -4.32 6.91
CA ARG A 181 -16.17 -3.31 6.40
C ARG A 181 -16.20 -2.02 7.24
N ASN A 182 -15.92 -2.11 8.54
CA ASN A 182 -15.89 -0.94 9.42
C ASN A 182 -14.50 -0.28 9.50
N PHE A 183 -13.51 -0.80 8.78
CA PHE A 183 -12.11 -0.33 8.81
C PHE A 183 -11.63 0.05 7.40
N TYR A 184 -11.63 -0.92 6.49
CA TYR A 184 -11.17 -0.81 5.11
C TYR A 184 -12.23 -1.34 4.13
N ALA A 185 -13.45 -0.81 4.21
CA ALA A 185 -14.50 -1.13 3.23
C ALA A 185 -14.08 -0.72 1.82
N SER A 186 -14.31 -1.61 0.85
CA SER A 186 -14.06 -1.29 -0.56
C SER A 186 -15.15 -0.38 -1.15
N GLY A 187 -14.72 0.73 -1.75
CA GLY A 187 -15.53 1.65 -2.53
C GLY A 187 -16.04 1.01 -3.82
N ASP A 188 -15.16 0.54 -4.68
CA ASP A 188 -15.46 -0.22 -5.90
C ASP A 188 -14.23 -1.09 -6.24
N TYR A 189 -14.43 -2.31 -6.74
CA TYR A 189 -13.31 -3.22 -7.06
C TYR A 189 -12.84 -3.10 -8.51
N ARG A 190 -13.58 -2.38 -9.36
CA ARG A 190 -13.39 -2.39 -10.81
C ARG A 190 -12.05 -1.80 -11.23
N ASP A 191 -11.59 -0.76 -10.55
CA ASP A 191 -10.27 -0.17 -10.76
C ASP A 191 -9.16 -1.15 -10.38
N GLU A 192 -9.33 -1.96 -9.32
CA GLU A 192 -8.34 -2.97 -8.93
C GLU A 192 -8.09 -4.04 -10.00
N LEU A 193 -9.12 -4.40 -10.77
CA LEU A 193 -8.95 -5.32 -11.89
C LEU A 193 -8.14 -4.69 -13.03
N VAL A 194 -8.35 -3.41 -13.31
CA VAL A 194 -7.55 -2.71 -14.32
C VAL A 194 -6.12 -2.49 -13.83
N TRP A 195 -5.95 -2.17 -12.54
CA TRP A 195 -4.68 -1.97 -11.87
C TRP A 195 -3.83 -3.24 -11.83
N GLY A 196 -4.40 -4.37 -11.38
CA GLY A 196 -3.75 -5.67 -11.37
C GLY A 196 -3.34 -6.13 -12.76
N ALA A 197 -4.21 -5.97 -13.75
CA ALA A 197 -3.90 -6.30 -15.15
C ALA A 197 -2.77 -5.42 -15.71
N ALA A 198 -2.76 -4.11 -15.38
CA ALA A 198 -1.72 -3.19 -15.84
C ALA A 198 -0.34 -3.55 -15.27
N TRP A 199 -0.27 -3.95 -14.00
CA TRP A 199 0.97 -4.44 -13.40
C TRP A 199 1.43 -5.78 -13.95
N LEU A 200 0.51 -6.71 -14.20
CA LEU A 200 0.84 -7.97 -14.84
C LEU A 200 1.36 -7.76 -16.26
N TYR A 201 0.75 -6.88 -17.04
CA TYR A 201 1.30 -6.49 -18.33
C TYR A 201 2.72 -5.93 -18.19
N ARG A 202 2.93 -4.99 -17.27
CA ARG A 202 4.26 -4.41 -17.03
C ARG A 202 5.31 -5.46 -16.64
N ALA A 203 4.94 -6.45 -15.82
CA ALA A 203 5.86 -7.48 -15.35
C ALA A 203 6.17 -8.55 -16.41
N THR A 204 5.23 -8.82 -17.31
CA THR A 204 5.30 -9.95 -18.26
C THR A 204 5.58 -9.55 -19.70
N ASN A 205 5.22 -8.32 -20.07
CA ASN A 205 5.09 -7.88 -21.46
C ASN A 205 4.13 -8.76 -22.30
N ASP A 206 3.15 -9.42 -21.67
CA ASP A 206 2.13 -10.23 -22.34
C ASP A 206 0.93 -9.37 -22.75
N ASN A 207 0.73 -9.21 -24.06
CA ASN A 207 -0.35 -8.40 -24.65
C ASN A 207 -1.75 -8.88 -24.25
N ASN A 208 -1.93 -10.10 -23.75
CA ASN A 208 -3.21 -10.54 -23.20
C ASN A 208 -3.64 -9.66 -22.03
N TYR A 209 -2.72 -9.29 -21.14
CA TYR A 209 -3.02 -8.39 -20.03
C TYR A 209 -3.30 -6.96 -20.51
N LEU A 210 -2.59 -6.47 -21.53
CA LEU A 210 -2.89 -5.16 -22.13
C LEU A 210 -4.30 -5.14 -22.74
N ASN A 211 -4.72 -6.20 -23.43
CA ASN A 211 -6.08 -6.31 -23.97
C ASN A 211 -7.14 -6.31 -22.85
N ILE A 212 -6.87 -7.01 -21.74
CA ILE A 212 -7.76 -7.02 -20.56
C ILE A 212 -7.84 -5.61 -19.97
N VAL A 213 -6.72 -4.93 -19.79
CA VAL A 213 -6.66 -3.54 -19.32
C VAL A 213 -7.54 -2.64 -20.18
N GLU A 214 -7.37 -2.65 -21.51
CA GLU A 214 -8.13 -1.78 -22.40
C GLU A 214 -9.62 -2.12 -22.40
N SER A 215 -9.97 -3.41 -22.35
CA SER A 215 -11.36 -3.85 -22.26
C SER A 215 -12.03 -3.37 -20.97
N LEU A 216 -11.42 -3.67 -19.82
CA LEU A 216 -11.99 -3.34 -18.51
C LEU A 216 -11.98 -1.82 -18.23
N TYR A 217 -10.94 -1.11 -18.66
CA TYR A 217 -10.88 0.36 -18.54
C TYR A 217 -12.07 1.02 -19.23
N ASN A 218 -12.41 0.57 -20.44
CA ASN A 218 -13.55 1.07 -21.20
C ASN A 218 -14.90 0.59 -20.64
N GLU A 219 -15.01 -0.71 -20.31
CA GLU A 219 -16.23 -1.31 -19.75
C GLU A 219 -16.65 -0.62 -18.46
N PHE A 220 -15.70 -0.34 -17.57
CA PHE A 220 -15.94 0.29 -16.28
C PHE A 220 -15.94 1.82 -16.33
N GLY A 221 -15.61 2.39 -17.49
CA GLY A 221 -15.57 3.84 -17.71
C GLY A 221 -14.57 4.55 -16.80
N ILE A 222 -13.39 3.96 -16.52
CA ILE A 222 -12.37 4.51 -15.61
C ILE A 222 -11.95 5.93 -16.02
N GLN A 223 -12.00 6.26 -17.32
CA GLN A 223 -11.78 7.62 -17.83
C GLN A 223 -12.72 8.69 -17.26
N TYR A 224 -13.90 8.29 -16.78
CA TYR A 224 -14.91 9.18 -16.22
C TYR A 224 -14.91 9.21 -14.70
N TRP A 225 -14.06 8.40 -14.05
CA TRP A 225 -13.94 8.40 -12.60
C TRP A 225 -13.24 9.68 -12.13
N GLY A 226 -13.64 10.18 -10.97
CA GLY A 226 -12.92 11.27 -10.31
C GLY A 226 -11.47 10.83 -10.02
N GLY A 227 -10.51 11.68 -10.37
CA GLY A 227 -9.09 11.39 -10.15
C GLY A 227 -8.78 11.20 -8.67
N ALA A 228 -8.19 10.07 -8.31
CA ALA A 228 -7.74 9.73 -6.98
C ALA A 228 -6.63 8.68 -7.02
N PHE A 229 -5.81 8.66 -5.97
CA PHE A 229 -4.84 7.60 -5.71
C PHE A 229 -4.68 7.40 -4.19
N ASN A 230 -5.25 6.33 -3.66
CA ASN A 230 -5.18 5.92 -2.25
C ASN A 230 -5.38 4.40 -2.17
N TRP A 231 -5.49 3.80 -0.99
CA TRP A 231 -5.65 2.34 -0.87
C TRP A 231 -6.97 1.80 -1.46
N ASP A 232 -8.01 2.62 -1.61
CA ASP A 232 -9.33 2.22 -2.10
C ASP A 232 -9.55 2.54 -3.58
N ASN A 233 -8.93 3.61 -4.11
CA ASN A 233 -9.13 4.06 -5.48
C ASN A 233 -7.80 4.27 -6.23
N LYS A 234 -7.64 3.59 -7.36
CA LYS A 234 -6.44 3.54 -8.21
C LYS A 234 -6.53 4.36 -9.49
N ALA A 235 -7.62 5.08 -9.74
CA ALA A 235 -7.93 5.67 -11.05
C ALA A 235 -6.75 6.47 -11.66
N SER A 236 -6.15 7.38 -10.89
CA SER A 236 -5.02 8.19 -11.38
C SER A 236 -3.72 7.38 -11.50
N GLY A 237 -3.55 6.35 -10.67
CA GLY A 237 -2.43 5.40 -10.78
C GLY A 237 -2.51 4.58 -12.07
N ILE A 238 -3.69 4.04 -12.39
CA ILE A 238 -3.97 3.35 -13.65
C ILE A 238 -3.64 4.27 -14.83
N GLN A 239 -4.22 5.46 -14.87
CA GLN A 239 -4.03 6.39 -15.99
C GLN A 239 -2.55 6.73 -16.21
N VAL A 240 -1.77 6.96 -15.15
CA VAL A 240 -0.33 7.27 -15.31
C VAL A 240 0.47 6.04 -15.76
N LEU A 241 0.12 4.82 -15.31
CA LEU A 241 0.77 3.60 -15.80
C LEU A 241 0.44 3.35 -17.28
N LEU A 242 -0.82 3.48 -17.68
CA LEU A 242 -1.22 3.30 -19.07
C LEU A 242 -0.55 4.33 -19.98
N ALA A 243 -0.40 5.57 -19.53
CA ALA A 243 0.34 6.60 -20.25
C ALA A 243 1.85 6.28 -20.42
N LYS A 244 2.43 5.39 -19.60
CA LYS A 244 3.81 4.91 -19.78
C LYS A 244 3.91 3.84 -20.86
N PHE A 245 2.91 2.96 -20.99
CA PHE A 245 3.00 1.80 -21.86
C PHE A 245 2.26 1.95 -23.19
N SER A 246 1.31 2.89 -23.27
CA SER A 246 0.50 3.17 -24.44
C SER A 246 0.91 4.47 -25.13
N THR A 247 0.72 4.53 -26.44
CA THR A 247 0.86 5.76 -27.23
C THR A 247 -0.41 6.61 -27.24
N LYS A 248 -1.50 6.16 -26.60
CA LYS A 248 -2.77 6.90 -26.57
C LYS A 248 -2.63 8.17 -25.73
N GLN A 249 -2.89 9.30 -26.37
CA GLN A 249 -2.77 10.63 -25.74
C GLN A 249 -3.82 10.86 -24.65
N GLU A 250 -4.97 10.16 -24.70
CA GLU A 250 -6.05 10.29 -23.73
C GLU A 250 -5.61 10.05 -22.29
N TYR A 251 -4.74 9.06 -22.03
CA TYR A 251 -4.24 8.78 -20.68
C TYR A 251 -3.39 9.93 -20.14
N LYS A 252 -2.56 10.53 -21.01
CA LYS A 252 -1.75 11.71 -20.69
C LYS A 252 -2.63 12.94 -20.46
N ASP A 253 -3.71 13.08 -21.21
CA ASP A 253 -4.65 14.19 -21.06
C ASP A 253 -5.44 14.07 -19.75
N SER A 254 -5.92 12.87 -19.39
CA SER A 254 -6.58 12.60 -18.10
C SER A 254 -5.68 12.94 -16.91
N ILE A 255 -4.42 12.45 -16.92
CA ILE A 255 -3.52 12.72 -15.79
C ILE A 255 -3.10 14.19 -15.72
N ARG A 256 -2.89 14.86 -16.87
CA ARG A 256 -2.64 16.31 -16.91
C ARG A 256 -3.81 17.07 -16.29
N GLY A 257 -5.04 16.74 -16.68
CA GLY A 257 -6.24 17.36 -16.12
C GLY A 257 -6.36 17.18 -14.60
N TYR A 258 -6.08 15.98 -14.10
CA TYR A 258 -6.08 15.70 -12.66
C TYR A 258 -5.01 16.50 -11.91
N VAL A 259 -3.76 16.47 -12.37
CA VAL A 259 -2.66 17.17 -11.71
C VAL A 259 -2.86 18.69 -11.77
N ASP A 260 -3.28 19.22 -12.91
CA ASP A 260 -3.55 20.65 -13.07
C ASP A 260 -4.71 21.09 -12.15
N TYR A 261 -5.74 20.26 -11.97
CA TYR A 261 -6.80 20.50 -10.99
C TYR A 261 -6.25 20.54 -9.55
N LEU A 262 -5.40 19.58 -9.17
CA LEU A 262 -4.79 19.58 -7.83
C LEU A 262 -4.00 20.87 -7.57
N ILE A 263 -3.17 21.29 -8.53
CA ILE A 263 -2.34 22.48 -8.41
C ILE A 263 -3.20 23.74 -8.35
N ASN A 264 -4.17 23.89 -9.26
CA ASN A 264 -4.85 25.16 -9.48
C ASN A 264 -6.16 25.33 -8.68
N ASN A 265 -6.86 24.23 -8.36
CA ASN A 265 -8.25 24.30 -7.90
C ASN A 265 -8.53 23.52 -6.61
N GLN A 266 -7.82 22.42 -6.35
CA GLN A 266 -8.01 21.65 -5.12
C GLN A 266 -7.82 22.54 -3.89
N GLN A 267 -8.66 22.34 -2.88
CA GLN A 267 -8.56 23.04 -1.60
C GLN A 267 -7.16 22.85 -1.00
N LYS A 268 -6.59 23.96 -0.54
CA LYS A 268 -5.31 23.98 0.17
C LYS A 268 -5.49 24.67 1.51
N THR A 269 -4.71 24.25 2.49
CA THR A 269 -4.60 25.01 3.74
C THR A 269 -3.98 26.39 3.45
N PRO A 270 -4.12 27.39 4.34
CA PRO A 270 -3.48 28.70 4.16
C PRO A 270 -1.94 28.62 3.97
N MET A 271 -1.32 27.53 4.43
CA MET A 271 0.12 27.29 4.30
C MET A 271 0.49 26.37 3.11
N GLY A 272 -0.46 26.11 2.19
CA GLY A 272 -0.17 25.50 0.89
C GLY A 272 -0.26 23.97 0.79
N LEU A 273 -0.57 23.26 1.88
CA LEU A 273 -0.85 21.81 1.86
C LEU A 273 -2.14 21.51 1.08
N LEU A 274 -2.11 20.57 0.15
CA LEU A 274 -3.31 19.97 -0.45
C LEU A 274 -4.18 19.30 0.62
N TYR A 275 -5.37 19.85 0.86
CA TYR A 275 -6.34 19.30 1.80
C TYR A 275 -7.42 18.55 1.01
N ILE A 276 -7.27 17.23 0.89
CA ILE A 276 -8.16 16.37 0.08
C ILE A 276 -9.24 15.73 0.96
N ASP A 277 -8.85 15.18 2.09
CA ASP A 277 -9.75 14.57 3.07
C ASP A 277 -9.21 14.82 4.48
N MET A 278 -10.08 14.75 5.49
CA MET A 278 -9.71 14.90 6.89
C MET A 278 -9.00 13.68 7.48
N TRP A 279 -9.21 12.48 6.90
CA TRP A 279 -8.57 11.24 7.30
C TRP A 279 -7.28 11.01 6.53
N GLY A 280 -6.15 11.17 7.22
CA GLY A 280 -4.83 11.08 6.61
C GLY A 280 -4.58 12.18 5.55
N PRO A 281 -4.74 13.47 5.88
CA PRO A 281 -4.56 14.56 4.92
C PRO A 281 -3.16 14.52 4.30
N LEU A 282 -2.11 14.30 5.11
CA LEU A 282 -0.74 14.20 4.65
C LEU A 282 -0.48 12.97 3.76
N ARG A 283 -1.21 11.87 3.98
CA ARG A 283 -1.16 10.70 3.10
C ARG A 283 -1.72 11.04 1.73
N HIS A 284 -2.89 11.69 1.66
CA HIS A 284 -3.45 12.10 0.37
C HIS A 284 -2.55 13.10 -0.36
N THR A 285 -1.97 14.05 0.38
CA THR A 285 -0.95 14.96 -0.13
C THR A 285 0.26 14.22 -0.72
N ALA A 286 0.84 13.27 0.02
CA ALA A 286 2.02 12.53 -0.44
C ALA A 286 1.70 11.64 -1.66
N ASN A 287 0.54 11.02 -1.68
CA ASN A 287 0.06 10.24 -2.83
C ASN A 287 -0.09 11.11 -4.08
N ALA A 288 -0.70 12.29 -3.93
CA ALA A 288 -0.83 13.27 -5.01
C ALA A 288 0.56 13.72 -5.52
N ALA A 289 1.49 14.03 -4.60
CA ALA A 289 2.87 14.39 -4.95
C ALA A 289 3.58 13.26 -5.73
N PHE A 290 3.38 11.99 -5.33
CA PHE A 290 3.93 10.86 -6.06
C PHE A 290 3.36 10.74 -7.48
N ILE A 291 2.04 10.89 -7.65
CA ILE A 291 1.41 10.90 -8.97
C ILE A 291 1.91 12.07 -9.84
N MET A 292 2.14 13.26 -9.27
CA MET A 292 2.77 14.38 -9.97
C MET A 292 4.18 14.05 -10.47
N LEU A 293 5.00 13.38 -9.65
CA LEU A 293 6.34 12.94 -10.04
C LEU A 293 6.31 11.89 -11.16
N GLN A 294 5.33 10.97 -11.12
CA GLN A 294 5.09 10.01 -12.19
C GLN A 294 4.68 10.71 -13.49
N ALA A 295 3.79 11.70 -13.42
CA ALA A 295 3.36 12.51 -14.56
C ALA A 295 4.50 13.36 -15.13
N ALA A 296 5.35 13.94 -14.28
CA ALA A 296 6.56 14.65 -14.72
C ALA A 296 7.51 13.72 -15.49
N GLY A 297 7.66 12.47 -15.05
CA GLY A 297 8.42 11.43 -15.75
C GLY A 297 7.88 11.09 -17.15
N LEU A 298 6.61 11.39 -17.43
CA LEU A 298 6.00 11.28 -18.78
C LEU A 298 6.27 12.51 -19.67
N GLY A 299 6.96 13.53 -19.15
CA GLY A 299 7.21 14.80 -19.83
C GLY A 299 6.06 15.81 -19.68
N LEU A 300 5.11 15.59 -18.78
CA LEU A 300 3.99 16.51 -18.55
C LEU A 300 4.41 17.60 -17.56
N ASN A 301 4.48 18.85 -18.02
CA ASN A 301 4.84 20.03 -17.23
C ASN A 301 5.93 19.77 -16.16
N PRO A 302 7.07 19.13 -16.52
CA PRO A 302 7.92 18.43 -15.55
C PRO A 302 8.46 19.35 -14.46
N THR A 303 8.88 20.57 -14.82
CA THR A 303 9.35 21.55 -13.85
C THR A 303 8.27 21.94 -12.84
N GLN A 304 7.05 22.23 -13.30
CA GLN A 304 5.96 22.65 -12.42
C GLN A 304 5.50 21.51 -11.52
N TYR A 305 5.35 20.29 -12.08
CA TYR A 305 4.87 19.14 -11.34
C TYR A 305 5.89 18.68 -10.29
N CYS A 306 7.18 18.62 -10.64
CA CYS A 306 8.23 18.34 -9.66
C CYS A 306 8.32 19.40 -8.57
N GLN A 307 8.23 20.68 -8.92
CA GLN A 307 8.30 21.78 -7.95
C GLN A 307 7.11 21.73 -6.98
N PHE A 308 5.89 21.54 -7.49
CA PHE A 308 4.70 21.46 -6.63
C PHE A 308 4.73 20.19 -5.76
N ALA A 309 5.10 19.03 -6.31
CA ALA A 309 5.30 17.82 -5.51
C ALA A 309 6.31 18.05 -4.38
N LYS A 310 7.39 18.77 -4.65
CA LYS A 310 8.38 19.13 -3.63
C LYS A 310 7.78 19.97 -2.51
N THR A 311 6.97 21.01 -2.81
CA THR A 311 6.36 21.84 -1.74
C THR A 311 5.45 21.01 -0.82
N GLN A 312 4.79 20.00 -1.37
CA GLN A 312 3.95 19.09 -0.58
C GLN A 312 4.78 18.23 0.37
N ILE A 313 5.92 17.70 -0.10
CA ILE A 313 6.83 16.93 0.75
C ILE A 313 7.52 17.85 1.77
N ASP A 314 7.98 19.04 1.38
CA ASP A 314 8.62 19.99 2.29
C ASP A 314 7.66 20.44 3.41
N TYR A 315 6.37 20.61 3.11
CA TYR A 315 5.34 20.86 4.13
C TYR A 315 5.33 19.74 5.19
N ILE A 316 5.29 18.48 4.74
CA ILE A 316 5.29 17.31 5.63
C ILE A 316 6.57 17.28 6.48
N LEU A 317 7.70 17.69 5.91
CA LEU A 317 9.00 17.65 6.56
C LEU A 317 9.25 18.83 7.52
N GLY A 318 8.68 20.02 7.29
CA GLY A 318 8.97 21.15 8.16
C GLY A 318 8.46 22.54 7.76
N ASP A 319 8.15 22.80 6.49
CA ASP A 319 7.93 24.17 5.99
C ASP A 319 6.73 24.87 6.65
N ALA A 320 5.82 24.10 7.24
CA ALA A 320 4.71 24.62 8.03
C ALA A 320 5.09 25.06 9.46
N GLY A 321 6.39 25.17 9.77
CA GLY A 321 6.92 25.55 11.07
C GLY A 321 7.18 24.37 12.03
N ARG A 322 6.78 23.16 11.64
CA ARG A 322 7.12 21.91 12.33
C ARG A 322 7.15 20.74 11.36
N SER A 323 7.83 19.66 11.73
CA SER A 323 7.72 18.38 11.05
C SER A 323 6.43 17.67 11.44
N PHE A 324 5.89 16.90 10.49
CA PHE A 324 4.82 15.92 10.72
C PHE A 324 5.33 14.49 10.63
N VAL A 325 6.64 14.29 10.46
CA VAL A 325 7.28 12.99 10.45
C VAL A 325 7.85 12.70 11.83
N CYS A 326 7.31 11.70 12.51
CA CYS A 326 7.75 11.34 13.86
C CYS A 326 9.28 11.10 13.90
N GLY A 327 9.96 11.58 14.94
CA GLY A 327 11.42 11.42 15.08
C GLY A 327 12.29 12.19 14.08
N PHE A 328 11.74 13.10 13.27
CA PHE A 328 12.49 13.86 12.26
C PHE A 328 12.22 15.37 12.34
N GLY A 329 13.21 16.20 12.00
CA GLY A 329 13.04 17.64 11.81
C GLY A 329 12.69 18.44 13.06
N ASN A 330 12.13 19.63 12.86
CA ASN A 330 11.80 20.57 13.93
C ASN A 330 10.48 20.20 14.60
N ASN A 331 10.47 20.02 15.93
CA ASN A 331 9.26 19.72 16.71
C ASN A 331 8.37 18.64 16.04
N PRO A 332 8.82 17.38 15.88
CA PRO A 332 7.98 16.32 15.31
C PRO A 332 6.84 15.89 16.25
N PRO A 333 5.82 15.16 15.77
CA PRO A 333 4.86 14.50 16.63
C PRO A 333 5.56 13.46 17.52
N THR A 334 5.24 13.47 18.82
CA THR A 334 5.84 12.57 19.81
C THR A 334 4.84 11.58 20.43
N HIS A 335 3.55 11.75 20.13
CA HIS A 335 2.46 10.92 20.62
C HIS A 335 1.61 10.39 19.45
N PRO A 336 2.21 9.61 18.52
CA PRO A 336 1.43 8.95 17.49
C PRO A 336 0.45 7.96 18.16
N HIS A 337 -0.74 7.81 17.60
CA HIS A 337 -1.71 6.81 18.03
C HIS A 337 -1.21 5.42 17.61
N HIS A 338 -0.27 4.86 18.39
CA HIS A 338 0.44 3.64 18.04
C HIS A 338 0.84 2.85 19.28
N ARG A 339 0.23 1.66 19.46
CA ARG A 339 0.33 0.84 20.67
C ARG A 339 1.78 0.48 21.00
N SER A 340 2.48 -0.14 20.05
CA SER A 340 3.80 -0.72 20.34
C SER A 340 4.85 0.32 20.70
N SER A 341 4.86 1.51 20.05
CA SER A 341 5.82 2.58 20.38
C SER A 341 5.47 3.34 21.65
N SER A 342 4.24 3.22 22.16
CA SER A 342 3.85 3.81 23.44
C SER A 342 4.33 3.02 24.65
N CYS A 343 4.73 1.76 24.44
CA CYS A 343 5.07 0.84 25.53
C CYS A 343 6.48 1.09 26.08
N PRO A 344 6.67 1.00 27.41
CA PRO A 344 7.99 1.07 28.03
C PRO A 344 8.80 -0.21 27.77
N LEU A 345 10.13 -0.04 27.73
CA LEU A 345 11.08 -1.13 27.40
C LEU A 345 11.27 -2.16 28.52
N ASP A 346 10.97 -1.81 29.77
CA ASP A 346 11.34 -2.58 30.97
C ASP A 346 10.18 -3.37 31.59
N GLY A 347 9.04 -3.50 30.90
CA GLY A 347 7.89 -4.25 31.42
C GLY A 347 7.13 -3.54 32.55
N THR A 348 7.61 -2.42 33.07
CA THR A 348 6.89 -1.66 34.11
C THR A 348 5.88 -0.72 33.47
N GLN A 349 4.59 -0.85 33.81
CA GLN A 349 3.59 0.18 33.47
C GLN A 349 3.96 1.48 34.20
N ARG A 350 4.75 2.33 33.56
CA ARG A 350 4.94 3.71 33.98
C ARG A 350 4.12 4.64 33.11
N VAL A 351 3.55 5.64 33.77
CA VAL A 351 2.79 6.74 33.18
C VAL A 351 3.59 7.40 32.06
N LEU A 352 2.88 7.65 30.94
CA LEU A 352 3.32 8.20 29.66
C LEU A 352 4.40 9.28 29.77
N GLY A 353 5.55 9.00 29.17
CA GLY A 353 6.67 9.95 29.13
C GLY A 353 7.92 9.39 28.46
N LEU A 354 7.80 8.81 27.26
CA LEU A 354 8.97 8.43 26.46
C LEU A 354 8.83 8.97 25.04
N SER A 355 9.86 9.70 24.60
CA SER A 355 9.99 10.32 23.30
C SER A 355 9.98 9.27 22.18
N CYS A 356 9.01 9.34 21.28
CA CYS A 356 9.01 8.55 20.04
C CYS A 356 10.21 8.97 19.16
N ARG A 357 11.12 8.03 18.84
CA ARG A 357 12.32 8.25 18.00
C ARG A 357 12.20 7.66 16.59
N PHE A 358 10.99 7.50 16.05
CA PHE A 358 10.81 6.77 14.78
C PHE A 358 9.90 7.50 13.81
N VAL A 359 10.26 7.44 12.54
CA VAL A 359 9.46 7.87 11.39
C VAL A 359 8.31 6.88 11.22
N CYS A 360 7.09 7.34 11.47
CA CYS A 360 5.86 6.61 11.18
C CYS A 360 5.08 7.46 10.18
N ILE A 361 4.87 6.94 8.97
CA ILE A 361 3.90 7.49 8.01
C ILE A 361 2.82 6.41 7.94
N SER A 362 1.66 6.69 8.55
CA SER A 362 0.48 5.84 8.38
C SER A 362 0.05 5.90 6.92
N VAL A 363 -0.02 4.74 6.26
CA VAL A 363 -0.45 4.61 4.87
C VAL A 363 -1.98 4.41 4.77
N GLY A 364 -2.62 4.07 5.90
CA GLY A 364 -4.06 3.91 6.11
C GLY A 364 -4.84 5.21 6.17
#